data_AF-A0A965JJK5-F1
#
_entry.id   AF-A0A965JJK5-F1
#
_cell.length_a   1.000
_cell.length_b   1.000
_cell.length_c   1.000
_cell.angle_alpha   90.00
_cell.angle_beta   90.00
_cell.angle_gamma   90.00
#
_symmetry.space_group_name_H-M   'P 1'
#
loop_
_entity.id
_entity.type
_entity.pdbx_description
1 polymer ?
#
loop_
_entity_poly.entity_id
_entity_poly.type
_entity_poly.pdbx_seq_one_letter_code
_entity_poly.pdbx_strand_id
1 'polypeptide(L)'
;MRLRKDFNLGTLLALPPASSGWRASLDEQLTLLKQSEHEGVQAWDGFERIHRAGLQPLGMARALKPADLDGIARRHAHEGVVFTNLHLGTGFETDEEMDTLAGALLEAQARHGHTLLVETHRATATQDIWRTLQWVRRFPELRFTADLSHWYTGHELTYGGEFESRMARLQPVFDRVRALHGRIGNSGCLQTPLDRSGLYLDHYRAMWTACCVGFLRHASEGEALSFAAELLPMAAGDPPLWLHYQQATTSRVDDPWRGEPCDRFVDSHMLWTIMTDCYGEALAKARHPS
;
A
#
# COMPACT_ATOMS: atom_id res chain seq x y z
N MET A 1 17.19 -11.71 -1.27
CA MET A 1 16.04 -10.81 -1.11
C MET A 1 16.30 -9.52 -1.89
N ARG A 2 15.27 -8.87 -2.43
CA ARG A 2 15.41 -7.61 -3.18
C ARG A 2 14.20 -6.70 -2.97
N LEU A 3 14.34 -5.42 -3.31
CA LEU A 3 13.20 -4.52 -3.49
C LEU A 3 12.64 -4.71 -4.92
N ARG A 4 11.31 -4.64 -5.08
CA ARG A 4 10.62 -4.72 -6.36
C ARG A 4 9.81 -3.45 -6.60
N LYS A 5 9.99 -2.85 -7.77
CA LYS A 5 9.28 -1.64 -8.19
C LYS A 5 7.93 -2.01 -8.77
N ASP A 6 6.86 -1.78 -8.02
CA ASP A 6 5.49 -2.04 -8.43
C ASP A 6 4.70 -0.73 -8.49
N PHE A 7 3.45 -0.79 -8.96
CA PHE A 7 2.62 0.40 -9.14
C PHE A 7 1.14 0.08 -8.90
N ASN A 8 0.40 0.90 -8.17
CA ASN A 8 -1.04 0.73 -7.99
C ASN A 8 -1.83 1.57 -9.01
N LEU A 9 -2.77 0.96 -9.73
CA LEU A 9 -3.55 1.64 -10.78
C LEU A 9 -4.41 2.80 -10.26
N GLY A 10 -4.72 2.84 -8.96
CA GLY A 10 -5.34 4.00 -8.31
C GLY A 10 -4.55 5.29 -8.51
N THR A 11 -3.23 5.19 -8.69
CA THR A 11 -2.35 6.33 -9.01
C THR A 11 -2.63 6.93 -10.39
N LEU A 12 -3.08 6.12 -11.35
CA LEU A 12 -3.43 6.57 -12.71
C LEU A 12 -4.89 7.02 -12.84
N LEU A 13 -5.70 6.76 -11.82
CA LEU A 13 -7.14 7.04 -11.85
C LEU A 13 -7.39 8.55 -11.98
N ALA A 14 -8.14 8.95 -13.00
CA ALA A 14 -8.56 10.33 -13.25
C ALA A 14 -7.41 11.36 -13.36
N LEU A 15 -6.21 10.93 -13.79
CA LEU A 15 -5.12 11.87 -14.04
C LEU A 15 -5.54 12.98 -15.03
N PRO A 16 -5.16 14.24 -14.78
CA PRO A 16 -5.40 15.32 -15.72
C PRO A 16 -4.50 15.17 -16.96
N PRO A 17 -4.90 15.69 -18.15
CA PRO A 17 -4.07 15.66 -19.35
C PRO A 17 -2.67 16.29 -19.19
N ALA A 18 -2.50 17.18 -18.21
CA ALA A 18 -1.21 17.77 -17.88
C ALA A 18 -0.23 16.82 -17.17
N SER A 19 -0.73 15.73 -16.56
CA SER A 19 0.13 14.75 -15.89
C SER A 19 0.99 14.01 -16.91
N SER A 20 2.26 13.84 -16.59
CA SER A 20 3.21 13.03 -17.36
C SER A 20 2.77 11.55 -17.48
N GLY A 21 1.97 11.07 -16.53
CA GLY A 21 1.38 9.73 -16.52
C GLY A 21 0.09 9.58 -17.33
N TRP A 22 -0.48 10.68 -17.85
CA TRP A 22 -1.74 10.63 -18.59
C TRP A 22 -1.56 9.97 -19.95
N ARG A 23 -2.47 9.06 -20.31
CA ARG A 23 -2.60 8.46 -21.64
C ARG A 23 -4.08 8.26 -21.97
N ALA A 24 -4.39 8.02 -23.24
CA ALA A 24 -5.77 7.90 -23.70
C ALA A 24 -6.41 6.55 -23.33
N SER A 25 -5.61 5.53 -23.02
CA SER A 25 -6.09 4.19 -22.64
C SER A 25 -5.24 3.53 -21.57
N LEU A 26 -5.82 2.56 -20.85
CA LEU A 26 -5.09 1.76 -19.87
C LEU A 26 -3.92 0.98 -20.51
N ASP A 27 -4.06 0.48 -21.74
CA ASP A 27 -2.97 -0.27 -22.38
C ASP A 27 -1.75 0.61 -22.67
N GLU A 28 -1.97 1.89 -23.06
CA GLU A 28 -0.90 2.88 -23.18
C GLU A 28 -0.29 3.21 -21.82
N GLN A 29 -1.08 3.27 -20.75
CA GLN A 29 -0.57 3.47 -19.38
C GLN A 29 0.26 2.26 -18.90
N LEU A 30 -0.20 1.03 -19.14
CA LEU A 30 0.56 -0.18 -18.80
C LEU A 30 1.88 -0.23 -19.59
N THR A 31 1.86 0.15 -20.88
CA THR A 31 3.07 0.29 -21.70
C THR A 31 4.04 1.31 -21.09
N LEU A 32 3.52 2.48 -20.67
CA LEU A 32 4.31 3.49 -19.97
C LEU A 32 4.93 2.92 -18.68
N LEU A 33 4.15 2.23 -17.85
CA LEU A 33 4.64 1.65 -16.60
C LEU A 33 5.77 0.64 -16.86
N LYS A 34 5.64 -0.19 -17.90
CA LYS A 34 6.68 -1.14 -18.31
C LYS A 34 7.95 -0.42 -18.78
N GLN A 35 7.82 0.66 -19.54
CA GLN A 35 8.94 1.51 -19.97
C GLN A 35 9.62 2.24 -18.81
N SER A 36 8.88 2.54 -17.73
CA SER A 36 9.39 3.12 -16.49
C SER A 36 9.92 2.07 -15.49
N GLU A 37 10.25 0.86 -15.98
CA GLU A 37 10.88 -0.23 -15.24
C GLU A 37 10.06 -0.78 -14.06
N HIS A 38 8.73 -0.62 -14.08
CA HIS A 38 7.89 -1.34 -13.14
C HIS A 38 7.87 -2.83 -13.49
N GLU A 39 7.85 -3.66 -12.45
CA GLU A 39 7.81 -5.12 -12.57
C GLU A 39 6.39 -5.65 -12.40
N GLY A 40 5.60 -5.04 -11.51
CA GLY A 40 4.22 -5.42 -11.24
C GLY A 40 3.25 -4.24 -11.14
N VAL A 41 1.97 -4.56 -11.34
CA VAL A 41 0.87 -3.60 -11.27
C VAL A 41 -0.23 -4.16 -10.40
N GLN A 42 -0.66 -3.36 -9.42
CA GLN A 42 -1.72 -3.70 -8.50
C GLN A 42 -3.06 -3.15 -8.98
N ALA A 43 -4.06 -4.04 -9.04
CA ALA A 43 -5.38 -3.75 -9.60
C ALA A 43 -6.48 -4.58 -8.93
N TRP A 44 -7.75 -4.14 -9.09
CA TRP A 44 -8.92 -4.90 -8.68
C TRP A 44 -9.30 -6.01 -9.68
N ASP A 45 -9.04 -5.76 -10.97
CA ASP A 45 -9.38 -6.63 -12.09
C ASP A 45 -8.45 -6.38 -13.28
N GLY A 46 -8.78 -6.93 -14.45
CA GLY A 46 -8.04 -6.67 -15.69
C GLY A 46 -6.66 -7.32 -15.75
N PHE A 47 -6.40 -8.35 -14.93
CA PHE A 47 -5.09 -9.01 -14.81
C PHE A 47 -4.55 -9.56 -16.13
N GLU A 48 -5.42 -10.00 -17.04
CA GLU A 48 -5.04 -10.45 -18.39
C GLU A 48 -4.36 -9.33 -19.21
N ARG A 49 -4.83 -8.08 -19.08
CA ARG A 49 -4.22 -6.92 -19.75
C ARG A 49 -2.85 -6.62 -19.17
N ILE A 50 -2.72 -6.73 -17.84
CA ILE A 50 -1.46 -6.53 -17.13
C ILE A 50 -0.42 -7.57 -17.59
N HIS A 51 -0.82 -8.85 -17.65
CA HIS A 51 0.01 -9.93 -18.16
C HIS A 51 0.46 -9.67 -19.61
N ARG A 52 -0.45 -9.27 -20.50
CA ARG A 52 -0.11 -8.95 -21.90
C ARG A 52 0.87 -7.78 -22.03
N ALA A 53 0.83 -6.81 -21.12
CA ALA A 53 1.79 -5.72 -21.06
C ALA A 53 3.18 -6.14 -20.52
N GLY A 54 3.35 -7.42 -20.15
CA GLY A 54 4.61 -7.95 -19.62
C GLY A 54 4.88 -7.51 -18.17
N LEU A 55 3.82 -7.19 -17.42
CA LEU A 55 3.86 -6.81 -16.00
C LEU A 55 3.24 -7.92 -15.15
N GLN A 56 3.70 -8.06 -13.91
CA GLN A 56 3.12 -9.01 -12.96
C GLN A 56 1.85 -8.43 -12.31
N PRO A 57 0.69 -9.10 -12.41
CA PRO A 57 -0.51 -8.62 -11.71
C PRO A 57 -0.41 -8.86 -10.20
N LEU A 58 -0.71 -7.81 -9.44
CA LEU A 58 -0.92 -7.85 -7.99
C LEU A 58 -2.40 -7.56 -7.74
N GLY A 59 -3.03 -8.32 -6.86
CA GLY A 59 -4.47 -8.26 -6.66
C GLY A 59 -4.84 -7.29 -5.54
N MET A 60 -5.99 -6.66 -5.67
CA MET A 60 -6.70 -6.04 -4.55
C MET A 60 -8.07 -6.67 -4.40
N ALA A 61 -8.47 -6.89 -3.16
CA ALA A 61 -9.82 -7.33 -2.87
C ALA A 61 -10.28 -6.80 -1.50
N ARG A 62 -11.60 -6.84 -1.31
CA ARG A 62 -12.23 -6.58 -0.03
C ARG A 62 -12.90 -7.86 0.43
N ALA A 63 -12.63 -8.27 1.67
CA ALA A 63 -13.26 -9.43 2.30
C ALA A 63 -13.96 -8.94 3.56
N LEU A 64 -15.29 -8.98 3.57
CA LEU A 64 -16.10 -8.47 4.68
C LEU A 64 -16.46 -9.57 5.68
N LYS A 65 -16.55 -10.82 5.20
CA LYS A 65 -16.85 -12.00 6.00
C LYS A 65 -15.87 -13.12 5.69
N PRO A 66 -15.68 -14.07 6.63
CA PRO A 66 -14.79 -15.23 6.44
C PRO A 66 -15.05 -15.99 5.14
N ALA A 67 -16.32 -16.14 4.74
CA ALA A 67 -16.72 -16.86 3.53
C ALA A 67 -16.24 -16.23 2.21
N ASP A 68 -15.80 -14.96 2.20
CA ASP A 68 -15.32 -14.29 0.99
C ASP A 68 -13.91 -14.77 0.60
N LEU A 69 -13.10 -15.16 1.60
CA LEU A 69 -11.65 -15.35 1.46
C LEU A 69 -11.27 -16.53 0.56
N ASP A 70 -12.00 -17.65 0.64
CA ASP A 70 -11.75 -18.82 -0.20
C ASP A 70 -11.93 -18.49 -1.69
N GLY A 71 -13.04 -17.81 -2.02
CA GLY A 71 -13.33 -17.41 -3.39
C GLY A 71 -12.32 -16.42 -3.95
N ILE A 72 -11.89 -15.45 -3.14
CA ILE A 72 -10.85 -14.49 -3.51
C ILE A 72 -9.52 -15.19 -3.77
N ALA A 73 -9.05 -16.02 -2.83
CA ALA A 73 -7.79 -16.75 -2.95
C ALA A 73 -7.79 -17.66 -4.19
N ARG A 74 -8.83 -18.47 -4.36
CA ARG A 74 -8.99 -19.38 -5.50
C ARG A 74 -8.95 -18.63 -6.84
N ARG A 75 -9.70 -17.53 -6.96
CA ARG A 75 -9.78 -16.77 -8.20
C ARG A 75 -8.44 -16.10 -8.53
N HIS A 76 -7.84 -15.37 -7.60
CA HIS A 76 -6.58 -14.68 -7.85
C HIS A 76 -5.42 -15.66 -8.11
N ALA A 77 -5.39 -16.81 -7.44
CA ALA A 77 -4.45 -17.89 -7.75
C ALA A 77 -4.60 -18.36 -9.21
N HIS A 78 -5.83 -18.63 -9.64
CA HIS A 78 -6.13 -19.06 -11.00
C HIS A 78 -5.79 -18.00 -12.06
N GLU A 79 -5.96 -16.71 -11.73
CA GLU A 79 -5.64 -15.58 -12.61
C GLU A 79 -4.12 -15.27 -12.66
N GLY A 80 -3.30 -16.01 -11.92
CA GLY A 80 -1.84 -15.83 -11.89
C GLY A 80 -1.41 -14.52 -11.23
N VAL A 81 -2.21 -14.03 -10.29
CA VAL A 81 -1.87 -12.87 -9.46
C VAL A 81 -0.76 -13.27 -8.48
N VAL A 82 0.23 -12.40 -8.26
CA VAL A 82 1.39 -12.74 -7.38
C VAL A 82 1.00 -12.80 -5.91
N PHE A 83 0.23 -11.82 -5.44
CA PHE A 83 -0.36 -11.79 -4.10
C PHE A 83 -1.62 -10.91 -4.12
N THR A 84 -2.50 -11.07 -3.14
CA THR A 84 -3.66 -10.19 -2.94
C THR A 84 -3.47 -9.31 -1.73
N ASN A 85 -3.54 -7.99 -1.93
CA ASN A 85 -3.76 -7.03 -0.88
C ASN A 85 -5.24 -7.00 -0.47
N LEU A 86 -5.51 -7.06 0.84
CA LEU A 86 -6.87 -7.18 1.38
C LEU A 86 -7.23 -6.01 2.29
N HIS A 87 -8.32 -5.32 1.91
CA HIS A 87 -9.16 -4.63 2.87
C HIS A 87 -10.01 -5.67 3.61
N LEU A 88 -9.58 -6.05 4.81
CA LEU A 88 -10.21 -7.11 5.60
C LEU A 88 -11.14 -6.49 6.65
N GLY A 89 -12.41 -6.90 6.64
CA GLY A 89 -13.43 -6.38 7.54
C GLY A 89 -13.81 -4.91 7.26
N THR A 90 -14.40 -4.30 8.28
CA THR A 90 -15.02 -2.97 8.28
C THR A 90 -14.49 -2.09 9.41
N GLY A 91 -13.81 -2.69 10.39
CA GLY A 91 -13.28 -2.04 11.58
C GLY A 91 -14.25 -2.04 12.78
N PHE A 92 -15.47 -2.56 12.60
CA PHE A 92 -16.48 -2.68 13.65
C PHE A 92 -16.57 -4.09 14.26
N GLU A 93 -15.77 -5.02 13.74
CA GLU A 93 -15.69 -6.38 14.26
C GLU A 93 -15.27 -6.37 15.73
N THR A 94 -15.82 -7.29 16.51
CA THR A 94 -15.30 -7.71 17.81
C THR A 94 -13.94 -8.41 17.65
N ASP A 95 -13.22 -8.61 18.75
CA ASP A 95 -11.94 -9.35 18.69
C ASP A 95 -12.13 -10.80 18.22
N GLU A 96 -13.23 -11.46 18.59
CA GLU A 96 -13.55 -12.83 18.12
C GLU A 96 -13.87 -12.87 16.62
N GLU A 97 -14.55 -11.85 16.10
CA GLU A 97 -14.83 -11.73 14.67
C GLU A 97 -13.55 -11.43 13.87
N MET A 98 -12.65 -10.59 14.38
CA MET A 98 -11.31 -10.39 13.80
C MET A 98 -10.51 -11.69 13.78
N ASP A 99 -10.53 -12.46 14.87
CA ASP A 99 -9.83 -13.74 14.99
C ASP A 99 -10.41 -14.76 13.98
N THR A 100 -11.73 -14.76 13.77
CA THR A 100 -12.40 -15.59 12.76
C THR A 100 -11.98 -15.20 11.33
N LEU A 101 -11.87 -13.90 11.04
CA LEU A 101 -11.38 -13.42 9.75
C LEU A 101 -9.92 -13.82 9.49
N ALA A 102 -9.05 -13.72 10.51
CA ALA A 102 -7.65 -14.17 10.39
C ALA A 102 -7.55 -15.67 10.13
N GLY A 103 -8.29 -16.48 10.88
CA GLY A 103 -8.31 -17.93 10.69
C GLY A 103 -8.71 -18.32 9.27
N ALA A 104 -9.80 -17.74 8.76
CA ALA A 104 -10.27 -18.00 7.40
C ALA A 104 -9.30 -17.49 6.31
N LEU A 105 -8.61 -16.37 6.54
CA LEU A 105 -7.56 -15.88 5.64
C LEU A 105 -6.42 -16.88 5.53
N LEU A 106 -5.90 -17.34 6.67
CA LEU A 106 -4.77 -18.26 6.73
C LEU A 106 -5.14 -19.63 6.13
N GLU A 107 -6.35 -20.12 6.39
CA GLU A 107 -6.86 -21.36 5.79
C GLU A 107 -6.99 -21.24 4.27
N ALA A 108 -7.56 -20.14 3.76
CA ALA A 108 -7.70 -19.91 2.33
C ALA A 108 -6.33 -19.80 1.63
N GLN A 109 -5.38 -19.09 2.24
CA GLN A 109 -4.01 -18.99 1.75
C GLN A 109 -3.33 -20.36 1.68
N ALA A 110 -3.45 -21.18 2.74
CA ALA A 110 -2.88 -22.52 2.77
C ALA A 110 -3.53 -23.46 1.74
N ARG A 111 -4.86 -23.40 1.58
CA ARG A 111 -5.62 -24.23 0.65
C ARG A 111 -5.26 -23.97 -0.81
N HIS A 112 -5.12 -22.70 -1.20
CA HIS A 112 -4.92 -22.30 -2.59
C HIS A 112 -3.46 -21.98 -2.92
N GLY A 113 -2.55 -22.01 -1.93
CA GLY A 113 -1.15 -21.64 -2.11
C GLY A 113 -0.97 -20.18 -2.57
N HIS A 114 -1.90 -19.30 -2.22
CA HIS A 114 -1.95 -17.92 -2.73
C HIS A 114 -1.80 -16.91 -1.62
N THR A 115 -0.81 -16.01 -1.75
CA THR A 115 -0.49 -15.05 -0.70
C THR A 115 -1.58 -14.00 -0.53
N LEU A 116 -2.09 -13.89 0.70
CA LEU A 116 -3.05 -12.88 1.12
C LEU A 116 -2.39 -11.97 2.17
N LEU A 117 -2.30 -10.69 1.88
CA LEU A 117 -1.73 -9.67 2.76
C LEU A 117 -2.83 -8.77 3.30
N VAL A 118 -2.87 -8.56 4.61
CA VAL A 118 -3.80 -7.62 5.23
C VAL A 118 -3.24 -6.21 5.11
N GLU A 119 -4.01 -5.26 4.60
CA GLU A 119 -3.55 -3.87 4.54
C GLU A 119 -3.71 -3.16 5.89
N THR A 120 -2.75 -2.31 6.26
CA THR A 120 -2.96 -1.30 7.31
C THR A 120 -3.84 -0.17 6.75
N HIS A 121 -5.14 -0.19 7.02
CA HIS A 121 -6.08 0.73 6.37
C HIS A 121 -7.21 1.16 7.33
N ARG A 122 -7.57 2.46 7.31
CA ARG A 122 -8.70 2.99 8.11
C ARG A 122 -10.05 2.41 7.63
N ALA A 123 -11.07 2.30 8.47
CA ALA A 123 -12.34 1.65 8.08
C ALA A 123 -12.19 0.17 7.62
N THR A 124 -11.17 -0.52 8.14
CA THR A 124 -10.99 -1.98 8.05
C THR A 124 -10.62 -2.53 9.43
N ALA A 125 -10.46 -3.84 9.57
CA ALA A 125 -10.06 -4.49 10.82
C ALA A 125 -8.74 -3.94 11.41
N THR A 126 -7.87 -3.38 10.58
CA THR A 126 -6.60 -2.78 11.01
C THR A 126 -6.69 -1.29 11.31
N GLN A 127 -7.90 -0.72 11.36
CA GLN A 127 -8.06 0.73 11.59
C GLN A 127 -7.54 1.16 12.95
N ASP A 128 -7.51 0.29 13.96
CA ASP A 128 -7.00 0.57 15.30
C ASP A 128 -5.65 -0.11 15.53
N ILE A 129 -4.64 0.70 15.88
CA ILE A 129 -3.26 0.23 16.07
C ILE A 129 -3.17 -0.77 17.22
N TRP A 130 -3.81 -0.47 18.37
CA TRP A 130 -3.68 -1.32 19.56
C TRP A 130 -4.32 -2.69 19.34
N ARG A 131 -5.51 -2.73 18.75
CA ARG A 131 -6.21 -3.98 18.37
C ARG A 131 -5.39 -4.75 17.35
N THR A 132 -4.81 -4.09 16.35
CA THR A 132 -3.92 -4.74 15.39
C THR A 132 -2.70 -5.38 16.08
N LEU A 133 -2.08 -4.69 17.05
CA LEU A 133 -0.96 -5.24 17.82
C LEU A 133 -1.36 -6.45 18.68
N GLN A 134 -2.55 -6.46 19.28
CA GLN A 134 -3.05 -7.64 19.97
C GLN A 134 -3.36 -8.78 19.00
N TRP A 135 -3.93 -8.45 17.84
CA TRP A 135 -4.27 -9.42 16.81
C TRP A 135 -3.03 -10.13 16.25
N VAL A 136 -1.95 -9.38 16.00
CA VAL A 136 -0.65 -9.95 15.58
C VAL A 136 -0.04 -10.88 16.63
N ARG A 137 -0.30 -10.66 17.94
CA ARG A 137 0.13 -11.59 18.99
C ARG A 137 -0.64 -12.90 18.94
N ARG A 138 -1.94 -12.86 18.64
CA ARG A 138 -2.80 -14.04 18.52
C ARG A 138 -2.57 -14.79 17.20
N PHE A 139 -2.28 -14.06 16.11
CA PHE A 139 -2.05 -14.60 14.76
C PHE A 139 -0.69 -14.13 14.20
N PRO A 140 0.43 -14.68 14.70
CA PRO A 140 1.77 -14.28 14.28
C PRO A 140 2.08 -14.55 12.80
N GLU A 141 1.30 -15.40 12.12
CA GLU A 141 1.40 -15.76 10.71
C GLU A 141 0.83 -14.71 9.76
N LEU A 142 0.04 -13.74 10.25
CA LEU A 142 -0.46 -12.66 9.42
C LEU A 142 0.71 -11.87 8.80
N ARG A 143 0.54 -11.50 7.54
CA ARG A 143 1.48 -10.68 6.78
C ARG A 143 0.74 -9.47 6.24
N PHE A 144 1.47 -8.37 6.09
CA PHE A 144 0.86 -7.08 5.83
C PHE A 144 1.34 -6.44 4.53
N THR A 145 0.41 -5.74 3.90
CA THR A 145 0.73 -4.59 3.06
C THR A 145 0.70 -3.36 3.97
N ALA A 146 1.83 -2.68 4.10
CA ALA A 146 1.90 -1.47 4.91
C ALA A 146 1.57 -0.25 4.07
N ASP A 147 0.35 0.28 4.24
CA ASP A 147 0.04 1.67 3.95
C ASP A 147 0.01 2.46 5.26
N LEU A 148 1.17 2.99 5.64
CA LEU A 148 1.34 3.63 6.93
C LEU A 148 0.64 5.00 7.01
N SER A 149 0.16 5.54 5.89
CA SER A 149 -0.55 6.82 5.90
C SER A 149 -1.86 6.76 6.67
N HIS A 150 -2.53 5.61 6.66
CA HIS A 150 -3.76 5.42 7.41
C HIS A 150 -3.56 5.53 8.92
N TRP A 151 -2.43 5.02 9.43
CA TRP A 151 -2.10 5.13 10.85
C TRP A 151 -1.47 6.47 11.18
N TYR A 152 -0.53 6.95 10.37
CA TYR A 152 0.14 8.23 10.60
C TYR A 152 -0.85 9.38 10.71
N THR A 153 -1.74 9.51 9.72
CA THR A 153 -2.77 10.55 9.69
C THR A 153 -3.93 10.20 10.64
N GLY A 154 -4.46 8.97 10.57
CA GLY A 154 -5.70 8.60 11.26
C GLY A 154 -5.57 8.47 12.78
N HIS A 155 -4.40 8.10 13.29
CA HIS A 155 -4.10 8.00 14.74
C HIS A 155 -3.23 9.15 15.24
N GLU A 156 -2.94 10.13 14.39
CA GLU A 156 -2.08 11.26 14.67
C GLU A 156 -0.79 10.80 15.38
N LEU A 157 0.04 10.01 14.69
CA LEU A 157 1.22 9.38 15.30
C LEU A 157 2.22 10.38 15.90
N THR A 158 2.11 11.65 15.55
CA THR A 158 2.93 12.74 16.08
C THR A 158 2.33 13.45 17.29
N TYR A 159 1.12 13.10 17.73
CA TYR A 159 0.44 13.79 18.83
C TYR A 159 1.33 13.83 20.07
N GLY A 160 1.47 15.00 20.67
CA GLY A 160 2.35 15.21 21.83
C GLY A 160 3.86 15.11 21.55
N GLY A 161 4.28 15.04 20.28
CA GLY A 161 5.70 14.82 19.93
C GLY A 161 6.17 13.40 20.22
N GLU A 162 5.25 12.43 20.25
CA GLU A 162 5.50 11.06 20.73
C GLU A 162 5.88 10.07 19.61
N PHE A 163 6.20 10.55 18.41
CA PHE A 163 6.36 9.73 17.21
C PHE A 163 7.30 8.54 17.43
N GLU A 164 8.50 8.76 17.96
CA GLU A 164 9.52 7.73 18.17
C GLU A 164 9.02 6.65 19.12
N SER A 165 8.38 7.05 20.22
CA SER A 165 7.84 6.13 21.22
C SER A 165 6.65 5.32 20.69
N ARG A 166 5.84 5.91 19.82
CA ARG A 166 4.70 5.24 19.17
C ARG A 166 5.19 4.30 18.08
N MET A 167 6.11 4.75 17.23
CA MET A 167 6.74 3.96 16.17
C MET A 167 7.41 2.70 16.74
N ALA A 168 8.13 2.80 17.87
CA ALA A 168 8.76 1.64 18.51
C ALA A 168 7.76 0.52 18.85
N ARG A 169 6.49 0.87 19.15
CA ARG A 169 5.43 -0.12 19.44
C ARG A 169 4.91 -0.83 18.19
N LEU A 170 5.14 -0.27 17.00
CA LEU A 170 4.67 -0.81 15.72
C LEU A 170 5.59 -1.90 15.15
N GLN A 171 6.76 -2.14 15.75
CA GLN A 171 7.74 -3.12 15.29
C GLN A 171 7.14 -4.52 14.98
N PRO A 172 6.21 -5.08 15.80
CA PRO A 172 5.60 -6.37 15.47
C PRO A 172 4.89 -6.40 14.11
N VAL A 173 4.33 -5.28 13.65
CA VAL A 173 3.72 -5.17 12.31
C VAL A 173 4.80 -5.01 11.26
N PHE A 174 5.80 -4.14 11.50
CA PHE A 174 6.91 -3.90 10.57
C PHE A 174 7.69 -5.19 10.22
N ASP A 175 7.90 -6.09 11.18
CA ASP A 175 8.55 -7.40 10.97
C ASP A 175 7.76 -8.33 10.02
N ARG A 176 6.47 -8.06 9.83
CA ARG A 176 5.52 -8.89 9.07
C ARG A 176 5.12 -8.27 7.73
N VAL A 177 5.67 -7.11 7.39
CA VAL A 177 5.42 -6.45 6.10
C VAL A 177 6.03 -7.27 4.96
N ARG A 178 5.26 -7.44 3.88
CA ARG A 178 5.69 -8.10 2.62
C ARG A 178 5.40 -7.25 1.38
N ALA A 179 4.59 -6.21 1.52
CA ALA A 179 4.38 -5.18 0.52
C ALA A 179 4.22 -3.82 1.21
N LEU A 180 4.53 -2.73 0.51
CA LEU A 180 4.28 -1.36 0.97
C LEU A 180 3.50 -0.59 -0.08
N HIS A 181 2.53 0.19 0.37
CA HIS A 181 1.94 1.24 -0.45
C HIS A 181 2.68 2.55 -0.17
N GLY A 182 3.23 3.12 -1.23
CA GLY A 182 3.91 4.39 -1.22
C GLY A 182 2.89 5.53 -1.19
N ARG A 183 2.54 5.97 0.02
CA ARG A 183 1.80 7.21 0.27
C ARG A 183 2.39 7.90 1.48
N ILE A 184 2.56 9.21 1.39
CA ILE A 184 3.01 10.05 2.50
C ILE A 184 1.89 11.04 2.82
N GLY A 185 1.50 11.07 4.08
CA GLY A 185 0.53 12.00 4.66
C GLY A 185 1.09 12.69 5.90
N ASN A 186 0.36 13.69 6.39
CA ASN A 186 0.58 14.34 7.68
C ASN A 186 -0.69 14.27 8.55
N SER A 187 -0.68 14.85 9.75
CA SER A 187 -1.84 14.81 10.66
C SER A 187 -3.10 15.49 10.13
N GLY A 188 -2.99 16.37 9.14
CA GLY A 188 -4.13 17.06 8.52
C GLY A 188 -4.56 16.48 7.17
N CYS A 189 -3.68 15.76 6.48
CA CYS A 189 -3.90 15.33 5.09
C CYS A 189 -3.27 13.96 4.87
N LEU A 190 -4.08 13.02 4.37
CA LEU A 190 -3.65 11.66 4.12
C LEU A 190 -2.61 11.53 3.00
N GLN A 191 -2.65 12.46 2.06
CA GLN A 191 -1.72 12.55 0.95
C GLN A 191 -1.19 13.98 0.87
N THR A 192 0.12 14.12 0.94
CA THR A 192 0.82 15.40 0.80
C THR A 192 1.65 15.39 -0.47
N PRO A 193 1.68 16.50 -1.23
CA PRO A 193 2.71 16.70 -2.24
C PRO A 193 4.11 16.55 -1.64
N LEU A 194 5.03 15.94 -2.39
CA LEU A 194 6.37 15.57 -1.91
C LEU A 194 7.41 16.69 -2.03
N ASP A 195 7.02 17.82 -2.64
CA ASP A 195 7.84 19.02 -2.77
C ASP A 195 7.77 19.94 -1.54
N ARG A 196 6.97 19.57 -0.53
CA ARG A 196 6.78 20.36 0.70
C ARG A 196 7.65 19.83 1.83
N SER A 197 8.18 20.75 2.64
CA SER A 197 8.92 20.38 3.85
C SER A 197 8.01 19.89 4.97
N GLY A 198 8.55 19.07 5.86
CA GLY A 198 7.92 18.68 7.11
C GLY A 198 8.52 17.42 7.71
N LEU A 199 8.41 17.31 9.04
CA LEU A 199 8.96 16.19 9.82
C LEU A 199 8.39 14.83 9.39
N TYR A 200 7.20 14.82 8.79
CA TYR A 200 6.58 13.59 8.31
C TYR A 200 7.46 12.86 7.29
N LEU A 201 8.21 13.54 6.42
CA LEU A 201 9.06 12.84 5.46
C LEU A 201 10.13 11.98 6.17
N ASP A 202 10.77 12.51 7.20
CA ASP A 202 11.76 11.78 8.00
C ASP A 202 11.10 10.65 8.81
N HIS A 203 9.90 10.87 9.32
CA HIS A 203 9.13 9.84 9.99
C HIS A 203 8.77 8.65 9.08
N TYR A 204 8.33 8.91 7.84
CA TYR A 204 8.07 7.85 6.87
C TYR A 204 9.35 7.13 6.48
N ARG A 205 10.47 7.85 6.29
CA ARG A 205 11.77 7.21 6.07
C ARG A 205 12.12 6.25 7.21
N ALA A 206 11.95 6.68 8.46
CA ALA A 206 12.20 5.83 9.62
C ALA A 206 11.30 4.58 9.62
N MET A 207 9.98 4.74 9.41
CA MET A 207 9.04 3.61 9.39
C MET A 207 9.30 2.66 8.22
N TRP A 208 9.53 3.15 7.00
CA TRP A 208 9.83 2.33 5.83
C TRP A 208 11.17 1.59 5.96
N THR A 209 12.19 2.24 6.52
CA THR A 209 13.45 1.56 6.86
C THR A 209 13.21 0.45 7.88
N ALA A 210 12.36 0.66 8.89
CA ALA A 210 12.01 -0.38 9.87
C ALA A 210 11.26 -1.57 9.23
N CYS A 211 10.31 -1.32 8.33
CA CYS A 211 9.66 -2.36 7.52
C CYS A 211 10.68 -3.14 6.68
N CYS A 212 11.64 -2.46 6.06
CA CYS A 212 12.70 -3.11 5.28
C CYS A 212 13.60 -3.99 6.14
N VAL A 213 14.00 -3.51 7.32
CA VAL A 213 14.80 -4.31 8.26
C VAL A 213 14.02 -5.55 8.69
N GLY A 214 12.74 -5.38 9.03
CA GLY A 214 11.83 -6.49 9.35
C GLY A 214 11.74 -7.51 8.22
N PHE A 215 11.51 -7.04 6.98
CA PHE A 215 11.51 -7.89 5.79
C PHE A 215 12.85 -8.63 5.62
N LEU A 216 13.98 -7.93 5.64
CA LEU A 216 15.30 -8.54 5.44
C LEU A 216 15.66 -9.59 6.50
N ARG A 217 15.12 -9.47 7.72
CA ARG A 217 15.33 -10.45 8.81
C ARG A 217 14.45 -11.69 8.70
N HIS A 218 13.27 -11.57 8.09
CA HIS A 218 12.22 -12.59 8.17
C HIS A 218 11.73 -13.11 6.81
N ALA A 219 12.23 -12.55 5.71
CA ALA A 219 11.93 -13.01 4.36
C ALA A 219 12.72 -14.27 4.03
N SER A 220 12.10 -15.16 3.26
CA SER A 220 12.75 -16.35 2.72
C SER A 220 13.68 -15.99 1.56
N GLU A 221 14.57 -16.92 1.22
CA GLU A 221 15.39 -16.77 0.01
C GLU A 221 14.50 -16.61 -1.23
N GLY A 222 14.89 -15.69 -2.12
CA GLY A 222 14.14 -15.37 -3.34
C GLY A 222 12.95 -14.41 -3.16
N GLU A 223 12.48 -14.14 -1.93
CA GLU A 223 11.40 -13.16 -1.72
C GLU A 223 11.81 -11.73 -2.13
N ALA A 224 10.84 -10.99 -2.64
CA ALA A 224 10.98 -9.59 -3.02
C ALA A 224 10.00 -8.73 -2.22
N LEU A 225 10.47 -7.60 -1.71
CA LEU A 225 9.61 -6.61 -1.04
C LEU A 225 8.94 -5.77 -2.12
N SER A 226 7.63 -5.93 -2.26
CA SER A 226 6.83 -5.10 -3.17
C SER A 226 6.73 -3.69 -2.62
N PHE A 227 7.01 -2.69 -3.46
CA PHE A 227 6.66 -1.30 -3.18
C PHE A 227 5.83 -0.76 -4.34
N ALA A 228 4.58 -0.39 -4.07
CA ALA A 228 3.67 0.17 -5.06
C ALA A 228 3.27 1.59 -4.67
N ALA A 229 3.59 2.58 -5.50
CA ALA A 229 3.03 3.92 -5.30
C ALA A 229 1.51 3.87 -5.44
N GLU A 230 0.79 4.39 -4.44
CA GLU A 230 -0.66 4.39 -4.39
C GLU A 230 -1.15 5.80 -4.00
N LEU A 231 -1.23 6.70 -4.99
CA LEU A 231 -1.64 8.08 -4.77
C LEU A 231 -3.00 8.31 -5.42
N LEU A 232 -4.08 8.41 -4.67
CA LEU A 232 -5.43 8.49 -5.24
C LEU A 232 -5.89 9.95 -5.43
N PRO A 233 -6.82 10.22 -6.38
CA PRO A 233 -7.35 11.56 -6.56
C PRO A 233 -8.35 11.89 -5.45
N MET A 234 -8.85 13.13 -5.47
CA MET A 234 -9.95 13.55 -4.60
C MET A 234 -11.25 12.81 -4.95
N ALA A 235 -11.52 12.66 -6.25
CA ALA A 235 -12.66 11.92 -6.79
C ALA A 235 -12.32 11.36 -8.17
N ALA A 236 -13.12 10.40 -8.63
CA ALA A 236 -13.01 9.83 -9.97
C ALA A 236 -14.38 9.48 -10.55
N GLY A 237 -14.49 9.48 -11.89
CA GLY A 237 -15.72 9.13 -12.60
C GLY A 237 -16.72 10.28 -12.76
N ASP A 238 -17.81 9.99 -13.47
CA ASP A 238 -18.95 10.89 -13.67
C ASP A 238 -20.26 10.08 -13.56
N PRO A 239 -21.11 10.31 -12.53
CA PRO A 239 -20.93 11.26 -11.43
C PRO A 239 -19.72 10.91 -10.54
N PRO A 240 -19.14 11.88 -9.80
CA PRO A 240 -17.91 11.66 -9.06
C PRO A 240 -18.09 10.71 -7.87
N LEU A 241 -17.29 9.64 -7.86
CA LEU A 241 -17.01 8.84 -6.67
C LEU A 241 -15.91 9.55 -5.87
N TRP A 242 -16.27 10.03 -4.67
CA TRP A 242 -15.33 10.70 -3.78
C TRP A 242 -14.44 9.70 -3.04
N LEU A 243 -13.12 9.89 -3.15
CA LEU A 243 -12.10 9.02 -2.56
C LEU A 243 -11.38 9.70 -1.38
N HIS A 244 -11.31 11.04 -1.36
CA HIS A 244 -10.77 11.85 -0.26
C HIS A 244 -9.30 11.58 0.08
N TYR A 245 -8.48 11.11 -0.87
CA TYR A 245 -7.05 10.92 -0.65
C TYR A 245 -6.27 12.20 -0.91
N GLN A 246 -6.40 12.75 -2.11
CA GLN A 246 -5.82 14.04 -2.43
C GLN A 246 -6.58 15.18 -1.74
N GLN A 247 -5.88 16.27 -1.42
CA GLN A 247 -6.52 17.49 -0.93
C GLN A 247 -7.57 18.00 -1.93
N ALA A 248 -8.75 18.36 -1.41
CA ALA A 248 -9.74 19.08 -2.20
C ALA A 248 -9.21 20.49 -2.50
N THR A 249 -9.17 20.84 -3.77
CA THR A 249 -8.78 22.17 -4.25
C THR A 249 -9.90 22.75 -5.10
N THR A 250 -9.91 24.07 -5.24
CA THR A 250 -10.69 24.73 -6.28
C THR A 250 -9.79 24.97 -7.49
N SER A 251 -10.26 24.59 -8.66
CA SER A 251 -9.58 24.83 -9.92
C SER A 251 -10.39 25.77 -10.81
N ARG A 252 -9.69 26.52 -11.65
CA ARG A 252 -10.33 27.29 -12.72
C ARG A 252 -10.77 26.31 -13.82
N VAL A 253 -11.77 26.67 -14.61
CA VAL A 253 -12.27 25.83 -15.72
C VAL A 253 -11.17 25.45 -16.71
N ASP A 254 -10.19 26.34 -16.89
CA ASP A 254 -9.05 26.21 -17.79
C ASP A 254 -7.77 25.66 -17.11
N ASP A 255 -7.84 25.26 -15.84
CA ASP A 255 -6.70 24.67 -15.15
C ASP A 255 -6.35 23.31 -15.78
N PRO A 256 -5.17 23.18 -16.41
CA PRO A 256 -4.79 21.95 -17.08
C PRO A 256 -4.57 20.79 -16.10
N TRP A 257 -4.35 21.07 -14.81
CA TRP A 257 -4.24 20.10 -13.73
C TRP A 257 -5.59 19.72 -13.12
N ARG A 258 -6.67 20.43 -13.48
CA ARG A 258 -8.02 20.22 -12.95
C ARG A 258 -8.07 20.20 -11.42
N GLY A 259 -7.19 20.96 -10.76
CA GLY A 259 -7.08 21.03 -9.32
C GLY A 259 -6.15 20.00 -8.68
N GLU A 260 -5.50 19.10 -9.43
CA GLU A 260 -4.47 18.26 -8.83
C GLU A 260 -3.31 19.13 -8.31
N PRO A 261 -2.95 19.03 -7.01
CA PRO A 261 -1.90 19.86 -6.41
C PRO A 261 -0.49 19.46 -6.84
N CYS A 262 -0.33 18.27 -7.43
CA CYS A 262 0.94 17.73 -7.91
C CYS A 262 0.69 16.70 -9.03
N ASP A 263 1.73 16.38 -9.81
CA ASP A 263 1.70 15.26 -10.74
C ASP A 263 1.94 13.96 -9.97
N ARG A 264 0.87 13.20 -9.68
CA ARG A 264 0.95 11.93 -8.95
C ARG A 264 1.86 10.89 -9.63
N PHE A 265 2.03 10.97 -10.95
CA PHE A 265 2.97 10.08 -11.64
C PHE A 265 4.43 10.45 -11.36
N VAL A 266 4.77 11.75 -11.33
CA VAL A 266 6.11 12.22 -10.92
C VAL A 266 6.37 11.88 -9.45
N ASP A 267 5.40 12.13 -8.58
CA ASP A 267 5.51 11.80 -7.16
C ASP A 267 5.75 10.30 -6.94
N SER A 268 5.16 9.43 -7.77
CA SER A 268 5.42 7.97 -7.72
C SER A 268 6.90 7.62 -7.89
N HIS A 269 7.63 8.34 -8.75
CA HIS A 269 9.06 8.14 -8.97
C HIS A 269 9.91 8.68 -7.81
N MET A 270 9.47 9.79 -7.20
CA MET A 270 10.11 10.32 -6.00
C MET A 270 9.95 9.35 -4.82
N LEU A 271 8.77 8.76 -4.64
CA LEU A 271 8.52 7.73 -3.61
C LEU A 271 9.40 6.51 -3.81
N TRP A 272 9.57 6.05 -5.05
CA TRP A 272 10.49 4.95 -5.36
C TRP A 272 11.94 5.29 -4.98
N THR A 273 12.38 6.53 -5.22
CA THR A 273 13.72 7.00 -4.83
C THR A 273 13.88 6.95 -3.30
N ILE A 274 12.91 7.51 -2.56
CA ILE A 274 12.89 7.47 -1.09
C ILE A 274 12.94 6.03 -0.57
N MET A 275 12.12 5.15 -1.13
CA MET A 275 12.08 3.73 -0.74
C MET A 275 13.40 3.02 -1.02
N THR A 276 14.06 3.33 -2.14
CA THR A 276 15.36 2.77 -2.48
C THR A 276 16.43 3.18 -1.46
N ASP A 277 16.44 4.44 -1.03
CA ASP A 277 17.33 4.91 0.04
C ASP A 277 17.08 4.15 1.36
N CYS A 278 15.80 4.04 1.76
CA CYS A 278 15.39 3.31 2.97
C CYS A 278 15.81 1.83 2.93
N TYR A 279 15.66 1.18 1.78
CA TYR A 279 16.08 -0.21 1.60
C TYR A 279 17.60 -0.36 1.65
N GLY A 280 18.35 0.58 1.06
CA GLY A 280 19.82 0.64 1.15
C GLY A 280 20.32 0.80 2.59
N GLU A 281 19.70 1.70 3.37
CA GLU A 281 19.98 1.88 4.79
C GLU A 281 19.67 0.59 5.58
N ALA A 282 18.54 -0.05 5.30
CA ALA A 282 18.14 -1.30 5.94
C ALA A 282 19.13 -2.44 5.65
N LEU A 283 19.66 -2.55 4.42
CA LEU A 283 20.70 -3.51 4.09
C LEU A 283 21.98 -3.30 4.91
N ALA A 284 22.38 -2.05 5.14
CA ALA A 284 23.52 -1.73 5.99
C ALA A 284 23.28 -2.14 7.45
N LYS A 285 22.08 -1.87 7.98
CA LYS A 285 21.67 -2.27 9.34
C LYS A 285 21.55 -3.78 9.53
N ALA A 286 21.07 -4.51 8.52
CA ALA A 286 20.92 -5.97 8.59
C ALA A 286 22.27 -6.70 8.62
N ARG A 287 23.33 -6.11 8.02
CA ARG A 287 24.69 -6.66 8.03
C ARG A 287 25.43 -6.42 9.36
N HIS A 288 25.01 -5.42 10.13
CA HIS A 288 25.62 -5.04 11.41
C HIS A 288 24.53 -4.88 12.48
N PRO A 289 23.96 -5.98 13.00
CA PRO A 289 23.01 -5.90 14.09
C PRO A 289 23.71 -5.32 15.32
N SER A 290 23.28 -4.12 15.74
CA SER A 290 23.65 -3.48 17.00
C SER A 290 23.16 -4.28 18.20
#